data_AF-A0A955XRR4-F1
#
_entry.id   AF-A0A955XRR4-F1
#
_cell.length_a   1.000
_cell.length_b   1.000
_cell.length_c   1.000
_cell.angle_alpha   90.00
_cell.angle_beta   90.00
_cell.angle_gamma   90.00
#
_symmetry.space_group_name_H-M   'P 1'
#
loop_
_entity.id
_entity.type
_entity.pdbx_description
1 polymer ?
#
loop_
_entity_poly.entity_id
_entity_poly.type
_entity_poly.pdbx_seq_one_letter_code
_entity_poly.pdbx_strand_id
1 'polypeptide(L)'
;NGLDDDCDDATDEQLSRACYPGPPGTQGVGACRGGNQSCVGGAFGVCQGAVVPVDEICNGLDDDCDGRVDENNPGSGAACNTGGVGVCGVGVVACRDGALRCDPVSFGDAEQCDGEDDDCDGRTDEGRLSCGVGACRREVDACLNGQPRNCVPGQPSAADALCDGVDDDCDGRVDEDYFVLPTQCGQGPCARQGQRRCEGGREVNTCQPGSPSPNDATCDNVDEDCDGRFDEDFVDFASTCGTGACARPGLVTCAFGRTQNDCQPGFPAPTDPTCDGIDDDCDGVVDENVTPTGTSCGTGVCAANGQRVCRQGAFVDTCQPRQGAPSDPTCDGVDDDCDGRVDENYAPLAVSCGAGVCAAQGQTRCVGGQVVEQCTPGASTGPDTVCDGLDSDCDGRTDESFAARDTTCGAGACVANGRLRCVGGQQVDSCVPPAPGGSDASCDGVDSDCDGQTDEDFVASATACGVGACVAQGQSTCVGGALGDTCQPGPTTGADDDCDGVDDDCDGRVDEAWAQPPTTCGRGTCAANG
;
A
#
# COMPACT_ATOMS: atom_id res chain seq x y z
N ASN A 1 -88.46 -119.73 -62.68
CA ASN A 1 -88.46 -121.00 -63.43
C ASN A 1 -89.54 -121.01 -64.54
N GLY A 2 -90.06 -119.85 -64.95
CA GLY A 2 -91.25 -119.73 -65.81
C GLY A 2 -92.60 -119.91 -65.10
N LEU A 3 -92.61 -119.99 -63.76
CA LEU A 3 -93.79 -120.09 -62.91
C LEU A 3 -93.79 -118.93 -61.89
N ASP A 4 -94.99 -118.58 -61.47
CA ASP A 4 -95.25 -117.70 -60.33
C ASP A 4 -95.09 -118.56 -59.05
N ASP A 5 -93.93 -118.43 -58.39
CA ASP A 5 -93.56 -119.27 -57.23
C ASP A 5 -94.06 -118.68 -55.89
N ASP A 6 -94.54 -117.42 -55.84
CA ASP A 6 -95.07 -116.76 -54.63
C ASP A 6 -96.51 -116.20 -54.73
N CYS A 7 -97.14 -116.36 -55.89
CA CYS A 7 -98.55 -116.09 -56.21
C CYS A 7 -98.93 -114.60 -56.25
N ASP A 8 -98.09 -113.74 -56.82
CA ASP A 8 -98.35 -112.28 -56.97
C ASP A 8 -98.87 -111.83 -58.35
N ASP A 9 -99.16 -112.78 -59.26
CA ASP A 9 -99.53 -112.61 -60.68
C ASP A 9 -98.39 -112.12 -61.61
N ALA A 10 -97.14 -111.99 -61.12
CA ALA A 10 -95.94 -111.87 -61.97
C ALA A 10 -95.23 -113.24 -62.18
N THR A 11 -94.12 -113.24 -62.91
CA THR A 11 -93.32 -114.45 -63.17
C THR A 11 -91.83 -114.13 -63.24
N ASP A 12 -91.02 -114.73 -62.37
CA ASP A 12 -89.55 -114.57 -62.29
C ASP A 12 -89.06 -113.13 -62.00
N GLU A 13 -89.90 -112.31 -61.39
CA GLU A 13 -89.63 -110.93 -60.98
C GLU A 13 -88.50 -110.80 -59.93
N GLN A 14 -87.79 -109.67 -60.01
CA GLN A 14 -86.65 -109.31 -59.16
C GLN A 14 -85.43 -110.24 -59.19
N LEU A 15 -85.45 -111.36 -59.93
CA LEU A 15 -84.28 -112.24 -60.07
C LEU A 15 -83.21 -111.60 -60.97
N SER A 16 -82.21 -110.97 -60.34
CA SER A 16 -81.03 -110.39 -61.00
C SER A 16 -79.73 -111.04 -60.53
N ARG A 17 -78.73 -111.08 -61.41
CA ARG A 17 -77.38 -111.57 -61.08
C ARG A 17 -76.29 -110.72 -61.70
N ALA A 18 -75.14 -110.66 -61.03
CA ALA A 18 -73.91 -110.14 -61.61
C ALA A 18 -73.46 -111.03 -62.78
N CYS A 19 -72.86 -110.41 -63.79
CA CYS A 19 -72.37 -111.07 -64.99
C CYS A 19 -71.13 -110.35 -65.52
N TYR A 20 -70.31 -111.09 -66.27
CA TYR A 20 -69.20 -110.53 -67.01
C TYR A 20 -68.92 -111.43 -68.23
N PRO A 21 -69.04 -110.92 -69.47
CA PRO A 21 -68.83 -111.72 -70.67
C PRO A 21 -67.38 -111.70 -71.19
N GLY A 22 -66.48 -110.95 -70.55
CA GLY A 22 -65.05 -110.88 -70.92
C GLY A 22 -64.21 -112.05 -70.38
N PRO A 23 -62.92 -112.13 -70.76
CA PRO A 23 -62.02 -113.19 -70.31
C PRO A 23 -61.85 -113.23 -68.78
N PRO A 24 -61.77 -114.41 -68.14
CA PRO A 24 -61.50 -114.51 -66.71
C PRO A 24 -60.21 -113.79 -66.31
N GLY A 25 -60.27 -112.97 -65.26
CA GLY A 25 -59.13 -112.17 -64.78
C GLY A 25 -59.19 -110.68 -65.13
N THR A 26 -59.93 -110.29 -66.18
CA THR A 26 -60.03 -108.89 -66.62
C THR A 26 -61.13 -108.08 -65.90
N GLN A 27 -62.04 -108.73 -65.17
CA GLN A 27 -63.15 -108.05 -64.50
C GLN A 27 -62.65 -107.19 -63.31
N GLY A 28 -62.84 -105.87 -63.40
CA GLY A 28 -62.39 -104.93 -62.37
C GLY A 28 -60.93 -104.51 -62.48
N VAL A 29 -60.29 -104.86 -63.61
CA VAL A 29 -58.99 -104.35 -64.05
C VAL A 29 -59.27 -103.26 -65.08
N GLY A 30 -58.55 -102.14 -64.98
CA GLY A 30 -58.73 -101.01 -65.89
C GLY A 30 -60.16 -100.47 -66.04
N ALA A 31 -60.57 -100.24 -67.28
CA ALA A 31 -61.90 -99.84 -67.68
C ALA A 31 -62.94 -100.99 -67.55
N CYS A 32 -62.49 -102.24 -67.51
CA CYS A 32 -63.37 -103.42 -67.52
C CYS A 32 -64.14 -103.59 -66.22
N ARG A 33 -65.45 -103.84 -66.37
CA ARG A 33 -66.35 -104.02 -65.22
C ARG A 33 -67.45 -105.02 -65.52
N GLY A 34 -67.89 -105.68 -64.46
CA GLY A 34 -69.10 -106.51 -64.45
C GLY A 34 -70.36 -105.67 -64.74
N GLY A 35 -71.35 -106.32 -65.33
CA GLY A 35 -72.70 -105.79 -65.48
C GLY A 35 -73.70 -106.61 -64.66
N ASN A 36 -74.99 -106.32 -64.85
CA ASN A 36 -76.08 -107.14 -64.31
C ASN A 36 -76.95 -107.71 -65.43
N GLN A 37 -77.44 -108.92 -65.19
CA GLN A 37 -78.46 -109.61 -65.98
C GLN A 37 -79.74 -109.71 -65.14
N SER A 38 -80.86 -109.26 -65.70
CA SER A 38 -82.20 -109.57 -65.19
C SER A 38 -82.72 -110.85 -65.86
N CYS A 39 -83.41 -111.69 -65.09
CA CYS A 39 -84.22 -112.77 -65.63
C CYS A 39 -85.51 -112.19 -66.21
N VAL A 40 -85.87 -112.57 -67.43
CA VAL A 40 -87.18 -112.25 -68.05
C VAL A 40 -87.62 -113.48 -68.86
N GLY A 41 -88.81 -114.01 -68.56
CA GLY A 41 -89.32 -115.20 -69.27
C GLY A 41 -88.46 -116.46 -69.09
N GLY A 42 -87.91 -116.67 -67.88
CA GLY A 42 -87.11 -117.84 -67.53
C GLY A 42 -85.66 -117.85 -68.05
N ALA A 43 -85.18 -116.77 -68.68
CA ALA A 43 -83.81 -116.63 -69.15
C ALA A 43 -83.17 -115.29 -68.75
N PHE A 44 -81.87 -115.31 -68.48
CA PHE A 44 -81.09 -114.09 -68.25
C PHE A 44 -80.72 -113.42 -69.58
N GLY A 45 -80.98 -112.12 -69.70
CA GLY A 45 -80.72 -111.33 -70.92
C GLY A 45 -79.24 -111.02 -71.19
N VAL A 46 -78.98 -109.96 -71.97
CA VAL A 46 -77.60 -109.44 -72.14
C VAL A 46 -77.06 -108.86 -70.83
N CYS A 47 -75.74 -108.89 -70.66
CA CYS A 47 -75.08 -108.33 -69.48
C CYS A 47 -75.00 -106.79 -69.59
N GLN A 48 -75.98 -106.08 -69.05
CA GLN A 48 -76.07 -104.62 -69.17
C GLN A 48 -75.05 -103.94 -68.24
N GLY A 49 -74.36 -102.93 -68.77
CA GLY A 49 -73.36 -102.13 -68.04
C GLY A 49 -71.96 -102.73 -68.01
N ALA A 50 -71.76 -103.95 -68.51
CA ALA A 50 -70.44 -104.57 -68.62
C ALA A 50 -69.58 -103.85 -69.67
N VAL A 51 -68.31 -103.66 -69.34
CA VAL A 51 -67.24 -103.22 -70.25
C VAL A 51 -66.23 -104.35 -70.31
N VAL A 52 -65.83 -104.77 -71.50
CA VAL A 52 -64.91 -105.88 -71.77
C VAL A 52 -63.69 -105.36 -72.56
N PRO A 53 -62.57 -106.10 -72.57
CA PRO A 53 -61.34 -105.69 -73.25
C PRO A 53 -61.53 -105.25 -74.70
N VAL A 54 -60.86 -104.16 -75.07
CA VAL A 54 -60.68 -103.66 -76.45
C VAL A 54 -59.23 -103.23 -76.66
N ASP A 55 -58.79 -103.03 -77.91
CA ASP A 55 -57.42 -102.56 -78.17
C ASP A 55 -57.17 -101.18 -77.51
N GLU A 56 -56.03 -101.04 -76.84
CA GLU A 56 -55.55 -99.81 -76.19
C GLU A 56 -55.61 -98.58 -77.12
N ILE A 57 -56.09 -97.46 -76.57
CA ILE A 57 -56.01 -96.13 -77.19
C ILE A 57 -55.54 -95.09 -76.17
N CYS A 58 -54.54 -94.29 -76.55
CA CYS A 58 -53.81 -93.39 -75.67
C CYS A 58 -54.73 -92.33 -75.07
N ASN A 59 -55.29 -92.62 -73.90
CA ASN A 59 -56.38 -91.89 -73.25
C ASN A 59 -56.24 -91.84 -71.71
N GLY A 60 -55.26 -92.55 -71.13
CA GLY A 60 -55.02 -92.62 -69.68
C GLY A 60 -55.79 -93.74 -68.96
N LEU A 61 -56.32 -94.72 -69.69
CA LEU A 61 -57.02 -95.89 -69.18
C LEU A 61 -56.32 -97.18 -69.62
N ASP A 62 -56.77 -98.27 -69.00
CA ASP A 62 -56.41 -99.67 -69.26
C ASP A 62 -57.66 -100.27 -69.94
N ASP A 63 -57.71 -100.16 -71.27
CA ASP A 63 -58.85 -100.50 -72.13
C ASP A 63 -58.86 -101.99 -72.53
N ASP A 64 -57.69 -102.63 -72.61
CA ASP A 64 -57.54 -104.08 -72.82
C ASP A 64 -57.58 -104.90 -71.52
N CYS A 65 -57.45 -104.21 -70.38
CA CYS A 65 -57.63 -104.74 -69.02
C CYS A 65 -56.59 -105.80 -68.66
N ASP A 66 -55.37 -105.71 -69.19
CA ASP A 66 -54.20 -106.51 -68.78
C ASP A 66 -53.57 -106.03 -67.45
N GLY A 67 -53.94 -104.83 -66.99
CA GLY A 67 -53.46 -104.23 -65.73
C GLY A 67 -52.38 -103.17 -65.91
N ARG A 68 -52.20 -102.66 -67.13
CA ARG A 68 -51.29 -101.58 -67.50
C ARG A 68 -52.05 -100.50 -68.28
N VAL A 69 -51.48 -99.30 -68.44
CA VAL A 69 -52.21 -98.13 -68.99
C VAL A 69 -51.49 -97.60 -70.23
N ASP A 70 -52.21 -97.53 -71.35
CA ASP A 70 -51.74 -96.97 -72.63
C ASP A 70 -50.56 -97.74 -73.30
N GLU A 71 -50.49 -99.07 -73.19
CA GLU A 71 -49.49 -99.90 -73.90
C GLU A 71 -49.86 -100.21 -75.36
N ASN A 72 -48.86 -100.56 -76.19
CA ASN A 72 -49.04 -101.06 -77.57
C ASN A 72 -49.90 -100.19 -78.52
N ASN A 73 -50.16 -98.96 -78.10
CA ASN A 73 -51.01 -97.97 -78.74
C ASN A 73 -50.89 -97.87 -80.28
N PRO A 74 -51.99 -97.93 -81.05
CA PRO A 74 -51.96 -97.76 -82.50
C PRO A 74 -51.28 -96.45 -82.94
N GLY A 75 -50.08 -96.57 -83.53
CA GLY A 75 -49.26 -95.44 -83.96
C GLY A 75 -48.12 -95.05 -83.02
N SER A 76 -48.07 -95.62 -81.81
CA SER A 76 -46.88 -95.56 -80.95
C SER A 76 -45.70 -96.28 -81.59
N GLY A 77 -44.48 -95.80 -81.35
CA GLY A 77 -43.24 -96.29 -81.96
C GLY A 77 -42.99 -95.82 -83.40
N ALA A 78 -43.90 -95.07 -84.02
CA ALA A 78 -43.65 -94.47 -85.33
C ALA A 78 -42.56 -93.39 -85.25
N ALA A 79 -41.70 -93.28 -86.27
CA ALA A 79 -40.77 -92.17 -86.38
C ALA A 79 -41.51 -90.85 -86.62
N CYS A 80 -41.09 -89.79 -85.93
CA CYS A 80 -41.66 -88.46 -86.04
C CYS A 80 -40.57 -87.39 -85.99
N ASN A 81 -40.94 -86.14 -86.30
CA ASN A 81 -40.05 -84.99 -86.22
C ASN A 81 -40.51 -84.09 -85.05
N THR A 82 -39.58 -83.75 -84.17
CA THR A 82 -39.83 -82.97 -82.94
C THR A 82 -39.89 -81.46 -83.18
N GLY A 83 -39.41 -81.01 -84.35
CA GLY A 83 -39.12 -79.61 -84.64
C GLY A 83 -37.73 -79.14 -84.17
N GLY A 84 -36.92 -80.02 -83.56
CA GLY A 84 -35.53 -79.73 -83.19
C GLY A 84 -34.60 -79.59 -84.41
N VAL A 85 -33.46 -78.93 -84.21
CA VAL A 85 -32.35 -78.87 -85.19
C VAL A 85 -31.49 -80.13 -85.06
N GLY A 86 -30.70 -80.44 -86.10
CA GLY A 86 -29.73 -81.54 -86.07
C GLY A 86 -30.34 -82.89 -85.67
N VAL A 87 -29.58 -83.62 -84.84
CA VAL A 87 -29.97 -84.93 -84.31
C VAL A 87 -31.19 -84.84 -83.37
N CYS A 88 -31.41 -83.70 -82.70
CA CYS A 88 -32.58 -83.48 -81.85
C CYS A 88 -33.91 -83.40 -82.62
N GLY A 89 -33.85 -83.20 -83.95
CA GLY A 89 -35.03 -83.22 -84.83
C GLY A 89 -35.70 -84.58 -84.96
N VAL A 90 -34.99 -85.67 -84.61
CA VAL A 90 -35.52 -87.05 -84.66
C VAL A 90 -36.25 -87.40 -83.37
N GLY A 91 -37.44 -87.97 -83.51
CA GLY A 91 -38.21 -88.49 -82.38
C GLY A 91 -38.98 -89.76 -82.71
N VAL A 92 -39.58 -90.33 -81.66
CA VAL A 92 -40.53 -91.45 -81.76
C VAL A 92 -41.87 -91.06 -81.15
N VAL A 93 -42.96 -91.50 -81.77
CA VAL A 93 -44.31 -91.28 -81.22
C VAL A 93 -44.46 -92.14 -79.97
N ALA A 94 -44.78 -91.52 -78.84
CA ALA A 94 -45.03 -92.18 -77.56
C ALA A 94 -46.35 -91.68 -76.97
N CYS A 95 -47.02 -92.51 -76.17
CA CYS A 95 -48.15 -92.03 -75.37
C CYS A 95 -47.63 -91.23 -74.17
N ARG A 96 -48.06 -89.96 -74.06
CA ARG A 96 -47.68 -89.03 -72.99
C ARG A 96 -48.90 -88.23 -72.54
N ASP A 97 -49.30 -88.45 -71.30
CA ASP A 97 -50.44 -87.78 -70.65
C ASP A 97 -51.75 -87.95 -71.42
N GLY A 98 -52.07 -89.18 -71.85
CA GLY A 98 -53.29 -89.49 -72.61
C GLY A 98 -53.34 -88.84 -74.01
N ALA A 99 -52.19 -88.60 -74.63
CA ALA A 99 -52.09 -88.20 -76.04
C ALA A 99 -50.82 -88.76 -76.69
N LEU A 100 -50.89 -89.18 -77.96
CA LEU A 100 -49.72 -89.52 -78.75
C LEU A 100 -48.91 -88.25 -79.06
N ARG A 101 -47.66 -88.19 -78.59
CA ARG A 101 -46.71 -87.07 -78.77
C ARG A 101 -45.43 -87.56 -79.43
N CYS A 102 -44.70 -86.64 -80.05
CA CYS A 102 -43.37 -86.93 -80.57
C CYS A 102 -42.33 -86.65 -79.49
N ASP A 103 -41.70 -87.71 -78.97
CA ASP A 103 -40.62 -87.59 -77.98
C ASP A 103 -39.27 -87.59 -78.69
N PRO A 104 -38.34 -86.68 -78.34
CA PRO A 104 -36.98 -86.68 -78.87
C PRO A 104 -36.20 -87.93 -78.43
N VAL A 105 -35.32 -88.42 -79.32
CA VAL A 105 -34.37 -89.51 -79.00
C VAL A 105 -32.95 -89.03 -78.66
N SER A 106 -32.66 -87.74 -78.83
CA SER A 106 -31.45 -87.05 -78.38
C SER A 106 -31.82 -85.75 -77.64
N PHE A 107 -31.00 -85.33 -76.68
CA PHE A 107 -31.26 -84.20 -75.78
C PHE A 107 -30.24 -83.05 -75.86
N GLY A 108 -29.29 -83.11 -76.78
CA GLY A 108 -28.15 -82.19 -76.87
C GLY A 108 -26.98 -82.67 -76.01
N ASP A 109 -25.89 -83.07 -76.65
CA ASP A 109 -24.60 -83.41 -76.01
C ASP A 109 -23.51 -82.44 -76.51
N ALA A 110 -22.36 -82.35 -75.85
CA ALA A 110 -21.33 -81.40 -76.27
C ALA A 110 -20.61 -81.84 -77.56
N GLU A 111 -20.60 -80.97 -78.57
CA GLU A 111 -19.98 -81.12 -79.91
C GLU A 111 -18.78 -82.08 -79.98
N GLN A 112 -18.94 -83.20 -80.70
CA GLN A 112 -17.90 -84.22 -80.84
C GLN A 112 -16.93 -83.98 -82.03
N CYS A 113 -17.03 -82.84 -82.69
CA CYS A 113 -16.28 -82.48 -83.91
C CYS A 113 -16.50 -83.46 -85.08
N ASP A 114 -17.70 -84.02 -85.23
CA ASP A 114 -18.01 -85.02 -86.26
C ASP A 114 -18.82 -84.49 -87.45
N GLY A 115 -19.20 -83.21 -87.42
CA GLY A 115 -19.92 -82.52 -88.48
C GLY A 115 -21.45 -82.60 -88.38
N GLU A 116 -22.00 -83.07 -87.25
CA GLU A 116 -23.41 -82.92 -86.88
C GLU A 116 -23.59 -81.78 -85.85
N ASP A 117 -24.83 -81.29 -85.69
CA ASP A 117 -25.24 -80.35 -84.65
C ASP A 117 -25.65 -81.18 -83.41
N ASP A 118 -24.68 -81.42 -82.54
CA ASP A 118 -24.71 -82.37 -81.42
C ASP A 118 -25.41 -81.77 -80.20
N ASP A 119 -25.18 -80.47 -79.93
CA ASP A 119 -25.79 -79.71 -78.83
C ASP A 119 -27.12 -79.03 -79.21
N CYS A 120 -27.44 -79.00 -80.50
CA CYS A 120 -28.68 -78.51 -81.09
C CYS A 120 -28.91 -77.00 -80.94
N ASP A 121 -27.84 -76.19 -80.82
CA ASP A 121 -27.90 -74.71 -80.83
C ASP A 121 -28.16 -74.12 -82.24
N GLY A 122 -28.06 -74.94 -83.28
CA GLY A 122 -28.30 -74.56 -84.68
C GLY A 122 -27.03 -74.18 -85.44
N ARG A 123 -25.87 -74.66 -84.97
CA ARG A 123 -24.58 -74.56 -85.62
C ARG A 123 -23.94 -75.96 -85.74
N THR A 124 -22.69 -76.07 -86.16
CA THR A 124 -22.00 -77.36 -86.34
C THR A 124 -20.51 -77.25 -85.97
N ASP A 125 -20.09 -77.97 -84.93
CA ASP A 125 -18.73 -78.02 -84.37
C ASP A 125 -18.25 -76.77 -83.55
N GLU A 126 -19.12 -75.92 -82.98
CA GLU A 126 -18.76 -74.63 -82.32
C GLU A 126 -18.37 -74.69 -80.83
N GLY A 127 -17.70 -75.76 -80.38
CA GLY A 127 -17.08 -75.75 -79.06
C GLY A 127 -15.97 -74.69 -78.92
N ARG A 128 -15.69 -74.22 -77.69
CA ARG A 128 -14.49 -73.43 -77.35
C ARG A 128 -13.64 -74.10 -76.28
N LEU A 129 -12.33 -74.10 -76.48
CA LEU A 129 -11.34 -74.50 -75.48
C LEU A 129 -10.59 -73.27 -74.94
N SER A 130 -10.61 -73.10 -73.62
CA SER A 130 -9.75 -72.14 -72.91
C SER A 130 -8.64 -72.90 -72.18
N CYS A 131 -7.40 -72.44 -72.30
CA CYS A 131 -6.25 -73.02 -71.61
C CYS A 131 -5.24 -71.94 -71.19
N GLY A 132 -4.42 -72.25 -70.19
CA GLY A 132 -3.50 -71.29 -69.57
C GLY A 132 -4.17 -70.40 -68.53
N VAL A 133 -3.33 -69.80 -67.69
CA VAL A 133 -3.68 -68.77 -66.70
C VAL A 133 -3.00 -67.45 -67.10
N GLY A 134 -3.39 -66.33 -66.49
CA GLY A 134 -2.72 -65.05 -66.69
C GLY A 134 -2.61 -64.59 -68.15
N ALA A 135 -1.46 -63.99 -68.48
CA ALA A 135 -1.06 -63.60 -69.83
C ALA A 135 -0.98 -64.81 -70.80
N CYS A 136 -0.78 -66.02 -70.28
CA CYS A 136 -0.78 -67.25 -71.07
C CYS A 136 -2.18 -67.76 -71.43
N ARG A 137 -3.27 -67.16 -70.94
CA ARG A 137 -4.61 -67.61 -71.31
C ARG A 137 -4.84 -67.47 -72.83
N ARG A 138 -5.19 -68.58 -73.46
CA ARG A 138 -5.60 -68.67 -74.86
C ARG A 138 -6.99 -69.26 -74.95
N GLU A 139 -7.78 -68.73 -75.86
CA GLU A 139 -9.02 -69.34 -76.33
C GLU A 139 -8.85 -69.74 -77.80
N VAL A 140 -9.25 -70.97 -78.12
CA VAL A 140 -9.30 -71.49 -79.49
C VAL A 140 -10.61 -72.24 -79.68
N ASP A 141 -11.09 -72.29 -80.91
CA ASP A 141 -12.21 -73.16 -81.28
C ASP A 141 -11.83 -74.62 -80.99
N ALA A 142 -12.75 -75.37 -80.38
CA ALA A 142 -12.54 -76.76 -79.98
C ALA A 142 -12.39 -77.67 -81.18
N CYS A 143 -13.11 -77.35 -82.26
CA CYS A 143 -13.02 -78.01 -83.54
C CYS A 143 -12.46 -77.07 -84.61
N LEU A 144 -11.84 -77.63 -85.65
CA LEU A 144 -11.46 -76.87 -86.85
C LEU A 144 -11.54 -77.79 -88.07
N ASN A 145 -12.55 -77.56 -88.91
CA ASN A 145 -12.90 -78.41 -90.05
C ASN A 145 -13.20 -79.88 -89.64
N GLY A 146 -14.05 -80.10 -88.62
CA GLY A 146 -14.40 -81.45 -88.15
C GLY A 146 -13.23 -82.24 -87.55
N GLN A 147 -12.33 -81.57 -86.83
CA GLN A 147 -11.26 -82.22 -86.06
C GLN A 147 -11.04 -81.54 -84.71
N PRO A 148 -10.93 -82.31 -83.61
CA PRO A 148 -10.59 -81.77 -82.29
C PRO A 148 -9.23 -81.08 -82.30
N ARG A 149 -9.17 -79.88 -81.71
CA ARG A 149 -7.95 -79.11 -81.49
C ARG A 149 -7.45 -79.27 -80.07
N ASN A 150 -6.12 -79.27 -79.94
CA ASN A 150 -5.50 -79.01 -78.65
C ASN A 150 -5.35 -77.49 -78.45
N CYS A 151 -5.79 -76.99 -77.30
CA CYS A 151 -5.41 -75.67 -76.83
C CYS A 151 -4.01 -75.74 -76.21
N VAL A 152 -3.10 -74.88 -76.64
CA VAL A 152 -1.75 -74.72 -76.06
C VAL A 152 -1.70 -73.35 -75.40
N PRO A 153 -1.34 -73.26 -74.09
CA PRO A 153 -1.16 -71.98 -73.42
C PRO A 153 -0.16 -71.06 -74.14
N GLY A 154 -0.25 -69.76 -73.89
CA GLY A 154 0.81 -68.82 -74.26
C GLY A 154 2.16 -69.22 -73.66
N GLN A 155 3.24 -68.77 -74.28
CA GLN A 155 4.56 -68.90 -73.70
C GLN A 155 4.68 -67.92 -72.52
N PRO A 156 5.05 -68.38 -71.30
CA PRO A 156 5.19 -67.51 -70.15
C PRO A 156 6.40 -66.58 -70.27
N SER A 157 6.33 -65.45 -69.56
CA SER A 157 7.49 -64.64 -69.20
C SER A 157 8.45 -65.43 -68.29
N ALA A 158 9.63 -64.87 -68.00
CA ALA A 158 10.63 -65.52 -67.15
C ALA A 158 10.45 -65.22 -65.64
N ALA A 159 9.58 -64.26 -65.30
CA ALA A 159 9.26 -63.74 -63.98
C ALA A 159 8.09 -62.75 -64.13
N ASP A 160 7.15 -62.70 -63.18
CA ASP A 160 6.15 -61.63 -63.07
C ASP A 160 6.72 -60.41 -62.32
N ALA A 161 7.61 -59.70 -62.99
CA ALA A 161 8.36 -58.57 -62.44
C ALA A 161 7.70 -57.19 -62.69
N LEU A 162 6.52 -57.18 -63.30
CA LEU A 162 5.72 -55.97 -63.50
C LEU A 162 4.80 -55.76 -62.27
N CYS A 163 4.04 -54.66 -62.30
CA CYS A 163 3.04 -54.36 -61.29
C CYS A 163 1.82 -53.79 -62.01
N ASP A 164 1.14 -54.66 -62.75
CA ASP A 164 -0.01 -54.32 -63.58
C ASP A 164 -1.23 -55.24 -63.32
N GLY A 165 -1.07 -56.25 -62.44
CA GLY A 165 -2.15 -57.13 -62.00
C GLY A 165 -2.38 -58.31 -62.94
N VAL A 166 -1.41 -58.64 -63.79
CA VAL A 166 -1.46 -59.75 -64.74
C VAL A 166 -0.36 -60.76 -64.41
N ASP A 167 -0.78 -62.00 -64.13
CA ASP A 167 0.06 -63.20 -64.03
C ASP A 167 0.86 -63.44 -65.33
N ASP A 168 2.07 -62.87 -65.41
CA ASP A 168 2.83 -62.73 -66.66
C ASP A 168 3.74 -63.95 -66.94
N ASP A 169 4.16 -64.67 -65.90
CA ASP A 169 4.90 -65.94 -66.00
C ASP A 169 4.03 -67.20 -65.83
N CYS A 170 2.74 -67.01 -65.53
CA CYS A 170 1.69 -68.01 -65.60
C CYS A 170 1.82 -69.14 -64.56
N ASP A 171 2.41 -68.83 -63.39
CA ASP A 171 2.47 -69.72 -62.22
C ASP A 171 1.13 -69.80 -61.45
N GLY A 172 0.25 -68.81 -61.65
CA GLY A 172 -1.05 -68.68 -60.97
C GLY A 172 -1.07 -67.69 -59.81
N ARG A 173 0.00 -66.92 -59.62
CA ARG A 173 0.09 -65.73 -58.76
C ARG A 173 0.09 -64.47 -59.62
N VAL A 174 0.28 -63.30 -59.01
CA VAL A 174 0.18 -62.00 -59.67
C VAL A 174 1.12 -61.02 -58.97
N ASP A 175 1.96 -60.33 -59.75
CA ASP A 175 2.96 -59.34 -59.34
C ASP A 175 3.99 -59.84 -58.28
N GLU A 176 4.20 -61.17 -58.10
CA GLU A 176 4.99 -61.71 -56.97
C GLU A 176 6.51 -61.59 -57.10
N ASP A 177 7.03 -61.47 -58.32
CA ASP A 177 8.45 -61.20 -58.59
C ASP A 177 8.75 -59.69 -58.65
N TYR A 178 7.77 -58.82 -58.38
CA TYR A 178 7.96 -57.37 -58.33
C TYR A 178 8.98 -56.95 -57.26
N PHE A 179 10.07 -56.31 -57.70
CA PHE A 179 11.15 -55.91 -56.82
C PHE A 179 10.79 -54.68 -55.96
N VAL A 180 10.58 -54.90 -54.66
CA VAL A 180 10.29 -53.85 -53.68
C VAL A 180 11.46 -52.86 -53.55
N LEU A 181 11.28 -51.64 -54.05
CA LEU A 181 12.29 -50.58 -54.00
C LEU A 181 12.19 -49.78 -52.67
N PRO A 182 13.28 -49.61 -51.91
CA PRO A 182 13.28 -48.72 -50.75
C PRO A 182 13.08 -47.26 -51.19
N THR A 183 12.29 -46.51 -50.42
CA THR A 183 12.01 -45.08 -50.66
C THR A 183 12.28 -44.27 -49.40
N GLN A 184 12.51 -42.97 -49.58
CA GLN A 184 12.71 -42.00 -48.50
C GLN A 184 11.85 -40.77 -48.78
N CYS A 185 11.34 -40.15 -47.72
CA CYS A 185 10.43 -39.00 -47.78
C CYS A 185 10.53 -38.18 -46.49
N GLY A 186 10.14 -36.90 -46.55
CA GLY A 186 10.45 -35.93 -45.51
C GLY A 186 11.92 -35.48 -45.53
N GLN A 187 12.22 -34.38 -44.85
CA GLN A 187 13.58 -33.88 -44.62
C GLN A 187 13.83 -33.76 -43.11
N GLY A 188 15.09 -33.61 -42.69
CA GLY A 188 15.44 -33.42 -41.28
C GLY A 188 14.80 -34.48 -40.33
N PRO A 189 14.16 -34.06 -39.21
CA PRO A 189 13.53 -34.98 -38.25
C PRO A 189 12.27 -35.67 -38.81
N CYS A 190 11.68 -35.11 -39.87
CA CYS A 190 10.52 -35.65 -40.59
C CYS A 190 10.89 -36.80 -41.54
N ALA A 191 12.18 -37.05 -41.77
CA ALA A 191 12.66 -38.11 -42.64
C ALA A 191 12.15 -39.49 -42.19
N ARG A 192 11.50 -40.22 -43.10
CA ARG A 192 11.04 -41.60 -42.90
C ARG A 192 11.52 -42.48 -44.05
N GLN A 193 11.64 -43.77 -43.75
CA GLN A 193 11.87 -44.80 -44.75
C GLN A 193 10.53 -45.46 -45.09
N GLY A 194 10.31 -45.69 -46.37
CA GLY A 194 9.19 -46.47 -46.88
C GLY A 194 9.64 -47.41 -47.98
N GLN A 195 8.68 -47.96 -48.70
CA GLN A 195 8.88 -48.91 -49.78
C GLN A 195 7.92 -48.59 -50.92
N ARG A 196 8.37 -48.77 -52.16
CA ARG A 196 7.48 -48.94 -53.29
C ARG A 196 7.21 -50.43 -53.44
N ARG A 197 5.96 -50.82 -53.28
CA ARG A 197 5.48 -52.21 -53.38
C ARG A 197 4.31 -52.28 -54.37
N CYS A 198 4.05 -53.46 -54.92
CA CYS A 198 2.84 -53.68 -55.68
C CYS A 198 1.66 -54.00 -54.75
N GLU A 199 0.51 -53.38 -54.99
CA GLU A 199 -0.77 -53.72 -54.35
C GLU A 199 -1.89 -53.78 -55.38
N GLY A 200 -2.18 -54.98 -55.89
CA GLY A 200 -3.27 -55.22 -56.85
C GLY A 200 -3.05 -54.51 -58.19
N GLY A 201 -1.91 -54.77 -58.85
CA GLY A 201 -1.57 -54.16 -60.14
C GLY A 201 -1.33 -52.65 -60.09
N ARG A 202 -0.87 -52.13 -58.95
CA ARG A 202 -0.50 -50.71 -58.81
C ARG A 202 0.69 -50.51 -57.88
N GLU A 203 1.67 -49.73 -58.35
CA GLU A 203 2.76 -49.27 -57.51
C GLU A 203 2.23 -48.35 -56.39
N VAL A 204 2.38 -48.76 -55.14
CA VAL A 204 2.07 -47.97 -53.95
C VAL A 204 3.37 -47.60 -53.24
N ASN A 205 3.61 -46.29 -53.08
CA ASN A 205 4.68 -45.79 -52.23
C ASN A 205 4.16 -45.62 -50.80
N THR A 206 4.75 -46.36 -49.87
CA THR A 206 4.34 -46.42 -48.46
C THR A 206 5.05 -45.38 -47.59
N CYS A 207 5.97 -44.61 -48.18
CA CYS A 207 6.68 -43.56 -47.47
C CYS A 207 5.74 -42.37 -47.21
N GLN A 208 5.25 -42.29 -45.98
CA GLN A 208 4.59 -41.12 -45.42
C GLN A 208 5.63 -40.36 -44.57
N PRO A 209 5.77 -39.02 -44.72
CA PRO A 209 6.59 -38.22 -43.82
C PRO A 209 6.21 -38.42 -42.35
N GLY A 210 7.14 -38.12 -41.44
CA GLY A 210 6.89 -38.20 -40.00
C GLY A 210 5.68 -37.38 -39.59
N SER A 211 4.97 -37.82 -38.54
CA SER A 211 3.99 -36.96 -37.87
C SER A 211 4.68 -35.67 -37.43
N PRO A 212 4.26 -34.51 -37.93
CA PRO A 212 4.91 -33.24 -37.62
C PRO A 212 4.72 -32.85 -36.15
N SER A 213 5.62 -32.00 -35.65
CA SER A 213 5.36 -31.19 -34.47
C SER A 213 4.07 -30.36 -34.68
N PRO A 214 3.38 -29.89 -33.62
CA PRO A 214 2.29 -28.93 -33.78
C PRO A 214 2.72 -27.54 -34.26
N ASN A 215 4.02 -27.24 -34.18
CA ASN A 215 4.66 -25.97 -34.54
C ASN A 215 6.19 -26.10 -34.61
N ASP A 216 6.85 -25.16 -35.30
CA ASP A 216 8.31 -25.00 -35.34
C ASP A 216 8.77 -23.75 -34.57
N ALA A 217 8.66 -23.83 -33.24
CA ALA A 217 8.92 -22.70 -32.33
C ALA A 217 10.32 -22.70 -31.71
N THR A 218 11.19 -23.62 -32.13
CA THR A 218 12.62 -23.62 -31.77
C THR A 218 13.34 -22.53 -32.61
N CYS A 219 14.57 -22.20 -32.26
CA CYS A 219 15.44 -21.39 -33.11
C CYS A 219 16.78 -22.12 -33.26
N ASP A 220 16.81 -23.14 -34.10
CA ASP A 220 17.97 -24.00 -34.36
C ASP A 220 18.17 -24.38 -35.85
N ASN A 221 17.33 -23.85 -36.76
CA ASN A 221 17.33 -24.09 -38.21
C ASN A 221 17.03 -25.56 -38.54
N VAL A 222 16.18 -26.20 -37.76
CA VAL A 222 15.52 -27.47 -38.08
C VAL A 222 14.07 -27.16 -38.50
N ASP A 223 13.40 -28.13 -39.12
CA ASP A 223 12.01 -28.07 -39.62
C ASP A 223 11.23 -29.11 -38.80
N GLU A 224 10.68 -28.66 -37.67
CA GLU A 224 10.03 -29.52 -36.67
C GLU A 224 8.64 -30.02 -37.11
N ASP A 225 7.90 -29.19 -37.84
CA ASP A 225 6.51 -29.42 -38.26
C ASP A 225 6.35 -29.79 -39.75
N CYS A 226 7.47 -29.97 -40.44
CA CYS A 226 7.55 -30.52 -41.79
C CYS A 226 6.86 -29.66 -42.88
N ASP A 227 6.61 -28.37 -42.62
CA ASP A 227 6.04 -27.39 -43.57
C ASP A 227 6.99 -27.10 -44.75
N GLY A 228 8.30 -27.21 -44.53
CA GLY A 228 9.36 -26.84 -45.48
C GLY A 228 9.94 -25.44 -45.29
N ARG A 229 9.64 -24.81 -44.15
CA ARG A 229 10.31 -23.63 -43.61
C ARG A 229 11.21 -24.06 -42.43
N PHE A 230 11.68 -23.08 -41.66
CA PHE A 230 12.62 -23.26 -40.56
C PHE A 230 12.41 -22.11 -39.56
N ASP A 231 12.25 -22.43 -38.29
CA ASP A 231 12.10 -21.50 -37.17
C ASP A 231 10.90 -20.51 -37.29
N GLU A 232 9.88 -20.76 -38.13
CA GLU A 232 8.87 -19.72 -38.46
C GLU A 232 7.77 -19.48 -37.40
N ASP A 233 7.55 -20.43 -36.48
CA ASP A 233 6.69 -20.23 -35.31
C ASP A 233 7.49 -19.66 -34.11
N PHE A 234 8.77 -19.34 -34.29
CA PHE A 234 9.55 -18.63 -33.28
C PHE A 234 8.93 -17.25 -33.01
N VAL A 235 8.43 -17.07 -31.79
CA VAL A 235 7.87 -15.80 -31.34
C VAL A 235 8.98 -14.93 -30.76
N ASP A 236 9.33 -13.86 -31.48
CA ASP A 236 10.24 -12.82 -31.00
C ASP A 236 9.85 -12.32 -29.60
N PHE A 237 10.82 -12.21 -28.70
CA PHE A 237 10.58 -11.78 -27.33
C PHE A 237 11.46 -10.59 -26.93
N ALA A 238 10.90 -9.70 -26.11
CA ALA A 238 11.58 -8.48 -25.68
C ALA A 238 12.79 -8.81 -24.79
N SER A 239 13.89 -8.10 -25.03
CA SER A 239 15.06 -8.05 -24.15
C SER A 239 15.22 -6.66 -23.54
N THR A 240 16.03 -6.58 -22.49
CA THR A 240 16.51 -5.30 -21.94
C THR A 240 18.00 -5.43 -21.61
N CYS A 241 18.76 -4.37 -21.83
CA CYS A 241 20.20 -4.33 -21.57
C CYS A 241 20.64 -2.92 -21.14
N GLY A 242 21.77 -2.85 -20.42
CA GLY A 242 22.18 -1.65 -19.70
C GLY A 242 21.54 -1.55 -18.31
N THR A 243 22.12 -0.71 -17.45
CA THR A 243 21.61 -0.31 -16.13
C THR A 243 21.20 1.15 -16.15
N GLY A 244 20.45 1.59 -15.13
CA GLY A 244 20.12 3.01 -14.94
C GLY A 244 19.54 3.70 -16.18
N ALA A 245 20.08 4.88 -16.50
CA ALA A 245 19.73 5.66 -17.67
C ALA A 245 20.14 4.99 -19.01
N CYS A 246 21.07 4.04 -18.99
CA CYS A 246 21.46 3.25 -20.17
C CYS A 246 20.54 2.07 -20.46
N ALA A 247 19.54 1.78 -19.61
CA ALA A 247 18.59 0.70 -19.85
C ALA A 247 17.81 0.93 -21.15
N ARG A 248 18.01 0.06 -22.15
CA ARG A 248 17.31 0.10 -23.43
C ARG A 248 16.52 -1.18 -23.69
N PRO A 249 15.32 -1.07 -24.29
CA PRO A 249 14.65 -2.23 -24.83
C PRO A 249 15.38 -2.72 -26.09
N GLY A 250 15.41 -4.02 -26.27
CA GLY A 250 15.76 -4.68 -27.52
C GLY A 250 14.81 -5.83 -27.82
N LEU A 251 15.12 -6.57 -28.87
CA LEU A 251 14.37 -7.71 -29.35
C LEU A 251 15.31 -8.90 -29.52
N VAL A 252 14.86 -10.08 -29.11
CA VAL A 252 15.49 -11.34 -29.47
C VAL A 252 14.72 -11.94 -30.63
N THR A 253 15.36 -11.98 -31.80
CA THR A 253 14.83 -12.53 -33.05
C THR A 253 15.54 -13.82 -33.41
N CYS A 254 14.87 -14.76 -34.08
CA CYS A 254 15.57 -15.89 -34.68
C CYS A 254 16.20 -15.50 -36.03
N ALA A 255 17.47 -15.85 -36.25
CA ALA A 255 18.11 -15.73 -37.55
C ALA A 255 19.25 -16.74 -37.74
N PHE A 256 19.07 -17.64 -38.71
CA PHE A 256 19.98 -18.74 -39.06
C PHE A 256 20.18 -19.75 -37.91
N GLY A 257 19.08 -20.19 -37.27
CA GLY A 257 19.11 -21.17 -36.18
C GLY A 257 19.84 -20.71 -34.93
N ARG A 258 19.83 -19.40 -34.70
CA ARG A 258 20.45 -18.74 -33.54
C ARG A 258 19.62 -17.54 -33.15
N THR A 259 19.35 -17.42 -31.86
CA THR A 259 18.76 -16.21 -31.29
C THR A 259 19.76 -15.06 -31.39
N GLN A 260 19.34 -13.98 -32.03
CA GLN A 260 20.09 -12.73 -32.13
C GLN A 260 19.40 -11.70 -31.26
N ASN A 261 20.13 -11.12 -30.31
CA ASN A 261 19.65 -10.04 -29.47
C ASN A 261 20.23 -8.72 -30.00
N ASP A 262 19.37 -7.83 -30.49
CA ASP A 262 19.80 -6.54 -31.06
C ASP A 262 20.11 -5.47 -29.99
N CYS A 263 19.84 -5.78 -28.71
CA CYS A 263 19.90 -4.81 -27.64
C CYS A 263 21.30 -4.20 -27.47
N GLN A 264 21.37 -2.90 -27.70
CA GLN A 264 22.54 -2.08 -27.41
C GLN A 264 22.24 -1.17 -26.22
N PRO A 265 23.05 -1.21 -25.14
CA PRO A 265 22.91 -0.27 -24.03
C PRO A 265 22.99 1.18 -24.49
N GLY A 266 22.38 2.09 -23.74
CA GLY A 266 22.56 3.52 -23.93
C GLY A 266 24.02 3.95 -23.80
N PHE A 267 24.35 5.10 -24.40
CA PHE A 267 25.61 5.76 -24.11
C PHE A 267 25.56 6.33 -22.69
N PRO A 268 26.53 6.00 -21.82
CA PRO A 268 26.58 6.53 -20.46
C PRO A 268 26.84 8.03 -20.45
N ALA A 269 26.34 8.72 -19.42
CA ALA A 269 26.86 10.04 -19.06
C ALA A 269 28.35 9.95 -18.63
N PRO A 270 29.07 11.08 -18.51
CA PRO A 270 30.46 11.06 -18.02
C PRO A 270 30.61 10.88 -16.50
N THR A 271 29.52 11.07 -15.75
CA THR A 271 29.40 11.15 -14.27
C THR A 271 27.92 11.09 -13.89
N ASP A 272 27.55 10.61 -12.70
CA ASP A 272 26.20 10.82 -12.09
C ASP A 272 26.17 11.94 -11.00
N PRO A 273 26.03 13.22 -11.39
CA PRO A 273 26.02 14.36 -10.46
C PRO A 273 24.65 14.59 -9.79
N THR A 274 23.68 13.72 -10.04
CA THR A 274 22.26 13.89 -9.73
C THR A 274 21.87 13.07 -8.51
N CYS A 275 20.87 13.55 -7.76
CA CYS A 275 20.36 12.87 -6.57
C CYS A 275 18.89 12.53 -6.80
N ASP A 276 18.65 11.56 -7.66
CA ASP A 276 17.33 11.07 -8.06
C ASP A 276 17.21 9.53 -8.06
N GLY A 277 18.31 8.82 -7.77
CA GLY A 277 18.36 7.37 -7.67
C GLY A 277 18.47 6.66 -9.01
N ILE A 278 18.85 7.37 -10.08
CA ILE A 278 19.12 6.82 -11.42
C ILE A 278 20.62 6.80 -11.66
N ASP A 279 21.15 5.62 -11.97
CA ASP A 279 22.53 5.37 -12.41
C ASP A 279 22.73 6.01 -13.82
N ASP A 280 23.18 7.27 -13.84
CA ASP A 280 23.21 8.13 -15.04
C ASP A 280 24.45 7.89 -15.93
N ASP A 281 25.59 7.49 -15.33
CA ASP A 281 26.81 7.07 -16.05
C ASP A 281 26.98 5.54 -16.19
N CYS A 282 26.03 4.78 -15.67
CA CYS A 282 25.85 3.36 -15.93
C CYS A 282 27.01 2.48 -15.45
N ASP A 283 27.72 2.93 -14.39
CA ASP A 283 28.83 2.19 -13.77
C ASP A 283 28.35 1.11 -12.77
N GLY A 284 27.07 1.18 -12.36
CA GLY A 284 26.42 0.26 -11.43
C GLY A 284 26.31 0.76 -9.99
N VAL A 285 26.76 1.98 -9.70
CA VAL A 285 26.46 2.74 -8.48
C VAL A 285 25.33 3.76 -8.79
N VAL A 286 24.79 4.43 -7.77
CA VAL A 286 23.80 5.52 -7.93
C VAL A 286 24.20 6.70 -7.06
N ASP A 287 23.96 7.91 -7.56
CA ASP A 287 24.15 9.19 -6.90
C ASP A 287 25.62 9.45 -6.39
N GLU A 288 26.65 8.76 -6.90
CA GLU A 288 28.02 8.77 -6.31
C GLU A 288 28.89 9.97 -6.68
N ASN A 289 28.52 10.77 -7.70
CA ASN A 289 29.19 12.04 -8.00
C ASN A 289 28.45 13.26 -7.39
N VAL A 290 27.43 13.07 -6.55
CA VAL A 290 26.71 14.16 -5.87
C VAL A 290 27.56 14.83 -4.80
N THR A 291 27.85 16.12 -5.00
CA THR A 291 28.61 16.92 -4.02
C THR A 291 27.74 17.35 -2.84
N PRO A 292 28.09 17.02 -1.58
CA PRO A 292 27.35 17.49 -0.39
C PRO A 292 27.35 19.01 -0.26
N THR A 293 26.19 19.58 0.07
CA THR A 293 26.05 21.03 0.32
C THR A 293 25.94 21.29 1.82
N GLY A 294 26.72 22.23 2.36
CA GLY A 294 26.67 22.57 3.80
C GLY A 294 25.33 23.16 4.23
N THR A 295 24.87 22.78 5.43
CA THR A 295 23.61 23.23 6.05
C THR A 295 23.87 23.68 7.50
N SER A 296 22.97 24.47 8.06
CA SER A 296 23.06 24.97 9.44
C SER A 296 21.68 25.00 10.10
N CYS A 297 21.59 24.62 11.36
CA CYS A 297 20.33 24.45 12.09
C CYS A 297 20.50 24.74 13.59
N GLY A 298 19.39 25.02 14.28
CA GLY A 298 19.40 25.51 15.65
C GLY A 298 19.75 27.00 15.75
N THR A 299 19.48 27.57 16.93
CA THR A 299 19.71 28.99 17.25
C THR A 299 20.57 29.07 18.51
N GLY A 300 21.35 30.15 18.69
CA GLY A 300 22.13 30.36 19.91
C GLY A 300 23.10 29.21 20.21
N VAL A 301 23.08 28.70 21.45
CA VAL A 301 23.93 27.58 21.90
C VAL A 301 23.58 26.24 21.22
N CYS A 302 22.35 26.11 20.71
CA CYS A 302 21.85 24.95 19.98
C CYS A 302 22.41 24.83 18.55
N ALA A 303 23.11 25.86 18.07
CA ALA A 303 23.58 25.96 16.68
C ALA A 303 24.53 24.83 16.29
N ALA A 304 24.19 24.16 15.20
CA ALA A 304 24.93 23.07 14.59
C ALA A 304 25.13 23.32 13.09
N ASN A 305 26.18 22.70 12.54
CA ASN A 305 26.40 22.61 11.10
C ASN A 305 26.19 21.16 10.67
N GLY A 306 25.57 20.97 9.51
CA GLY A 306 25.40 19.69 8.85
C GLY A 306 25.73 19.77 7.37
N GLN A 307 25.29 18.75 6.65
CA GLN A 307 25.36 18.66 5.20
C GLN A 307 24.08 18.05 4.64
N ARG A 308 23.57 18.61 3.54
CA ARG A 308 22.65 17.92 2.63
C ARG A 308 23.46 16.91 1.82
N VAL A 309 23.27 15.63 2.11
CA VAL A 309 23.89 14.49 1.42
C VAL A 309 22.83 13.75 0.61
N CYS A 310 23.22 13.13 -0.50
CA CYS A 310 22.32 12.19 -1.16
C CYS A 310 22.29 10.86 -0.42
N ARG A 311 21.09 10.27 -0.27
CA ARG A 311 20.90 8.87 0.14
C ARG A 311 19.66 8.33 -0.57
N GLN A 312 19.83 7.30 -1.40
CA GLN A 312 18.73 6.59 -2.07
C GLN A 312 17.86 7.53 -2.93
N GLY A 313 18.48 8.35 -3.80
CA GLY A 313 17.78 9.31 -4.65
C GLY A 313 17.07 10.45 -3.91
N ALA A 314 17.42 10.70 -2.64
CA ALA A 314 16.84 11.77 -1.84
C ALA A 314 17.91 12.54 -1.06
N PHE A 315 17.77 13.87 -1.04
CA PHE A 315 18.59 14.72 -0.18
C PHE A 315 18.17 14.61 1.28
N VAL A 316 19.05 14.08 2.12
CA VAL A 316 18.90 14.03 3.57
C VAL A 316 19.75 15.14 4.18
N ASP A 317 19.14 16.01 4.98
CA ASP A 317 19.91 16.95 5.81
C ASP A 317 20.41 16.22 7.06
N THR A 318 21.72 16.24 7.27
CA THR A 318 22.36 15.67 8.46
C THR A 318 22.44 16.66 9.63
N CYS A 319 21.99 17.90 9.45
CA CYS A 319 21.98 18.88 10.52
C CYS A 319 20.95 18.53 11.59
N GLN A 320 21.45 18.12 12.75
CA GLN A 320 20.67 18.02 13.98
C GLN A 320 21.12 19.15 14.93
N PRO A 321 20.20 19.97 15.46
CA PRO A 321 20.53 20.92 16.52
C PRO A 321 21.22 20.22 17.69
N ARG A 322 22.10 20.92 18.39
CA ARG A 322 22.70 20.39 19.62
C ARG A 322 21.58 20.17 20.65
N GLN A 323 21.70 19.12 21.44
CA GLN A 323 20.84 18.94 22.61
C GLN A 323 21.20 20.02 23.64
N GLY A 324 20.20 20.79 24.08
CA GLY A 324 20.35 21.78 25.13
C GLY A 324 20.43 21.15 26.52
N ALA A 325 20.40 22.01 27.53
CA ALA A 325 20.15 21.63 28.91
C ALA A 325 18.76 20.97 29.08
N PRO A 326 18.45 20.34 30.23
CA PRO A 326 17.11 19.79 30.49
C PRO A 326 16.03 20.83 30.81
N SER A 327 16.42 22.10 30.93
CA SER A 327 15.63 23.24 31.38
C SER A 327 16.46 24.52 31.22
N ASP A 328 15.84 25.66 30.92
CA ASP A 328 16.44 26.99 30.94
C ASP A 328 16.04 27.81 32.20
N PRO A 329 16.73 27.63 33.35
CA PRO A 329 16.46 28.37 34.59
C PRO A 329 17.20 29.71 34.67
N THR A 330 17.97 30.06 33.64
CA THR A 330 18.84 31.24 33.66
C THR A 330 18.02 32.48 33.26
N CYS A 331 18.60 33.66 33.40
CA CYS A 331 18.00 34.90 32.89
C CYS A 331 19.11 35.71 32.22
N ASP A 332 19.54 35.25 31.05
CA ASP A 332 20.62 35.84 30.26
C ASP A 332 20.24 36.08 28.78
N GLY A 333 19.05 35.67 28.36
CA GLY A 333 18.53 35.89 27.02
C GLY A 333 18.96 34.83 26.01
N VAL A 334 19.38 33.64 26.47
CA VAL A 334 19.81 32.50 25.65
C VAL A 334 18.84 31.33 25.83
N ASP A 335 18.39 30.74 24.72
CA ASP A 335 17.65 29.45 24.70
C ASP A 335 18.61 28.30 25.09
N ASP A 336 18.72 28.02 26.39
CA ASP A 336 19.70 27.08 26.94
C ASP A 336 19.25 25.61 26.83
N ASP A 337 17.93 25.33 26.76
CA ASP A 337 17.36 23.97 26.63
C ASP A 337 16.90 23.59 25.21
N CYS A 338 16.93 24.53 24.27
CA CYS A 338 16.60 24.37 22.85
C CYS A 338 15.11 24.09 22.58
N ASP A 339 14.19 24.50 23.46
CA ASP A 339 12.73 24.37 23.24
C ASP A 339 12.15 25.42 22.26
N GLY A 340 12.95 26.44 21.91
CA GLY A 340 12.57 27.52 21.00
C GLY A 340 12.03 28.77 21.70
N ARG A 341 12.24 28.86 23.02
CA ARG A 341 11.92 30.02 23.86
C ARG A 341 13.16 30.45 24.66
N VAL A 342 13.04 31.45 25.53
CA VAL A 342 14.17 32.06 26.26
C VAL A 342 13.79 32.45 27.69
N ASP A 343 14.58 32.00 28.67
CA ASP A 343 14.46 32.24 30.13
C ASP A 343 13.19 31.61 30.80
N GLU A 344 12.53 30.61 30.19
CA GLU A 344 11.20 30.08 30.60
C GLU A 344 11.14 29.43 31.97
N ASN A 345 12.23 28.86 32.47
CA ASN A 345 12.25 28.18 33.77
C ASN A 345 12.90 29.05 34.85
N TYR A 346 13.15 30.35 34.56
CA TYR A 346 13.62 31.31 35.55
C TYR A 346 12.70 31.35 36.77
N ALA A 347 13.25 30.96 37.92
CA ALA A 347 12.52 30.95 39.19
C ALA A 347 12.59 32.32 39.88
N PRO A 348 11.44 33.01 40.11
CA PRO A 348 11.41 34.27 40.84
C PRO A 348 12.01 34.18 42.25
N LEU A 349 12.92 35.09 42.56
CA LEU A 349 13.49 35.25 43.91
C LEU A 349 12.68 36.28 44.69
N ALA A 350 12.47 36.05 45.98
CA ALA A 350 11.78 37.01 46.84
C ALA A 350 12.67 38.23 47.15
N VAL A 351 12.09 39.44 47.07
CA VAL A 351 12.74 40.71 47.40
C VAL A 351 11.84 41.56 48.29
N SER A 352 12.42 42.50 49.04
CA SER A 352 11.69 43.40 49.95
C SER A 352 12.02 44.86 49.66
N CYS A 353 11.02 45.74 49.67
CA CYS A 353 11.18 47.16 49.38
C CYS A 353 10.33 48.04 50.33
N GLY A 354 10.69 49.32 50.43
CA GLY A 354 10.08 50.25 51.39
C GLY A 354 10.64 50.13 52.81
N ALA A 355 10.54 51.21 53.59
CA ALA A 355 10.95 51.29 54.98
C ALA A 355 9.72 51.53 55.89
N GLY A 356 9.91 51.43 57.21
CA GLY A 356 8.86 51.75 58.18
C GLY A 356 7.54 51.00 57.94
N VAL A 357 6.44 51.75 57.90
CA VAL A 357 5.09 51.20 57.63
C VAL A 357 4.88 50.83 56.15
N CYS A 358 5.78 51.26 55.28
CA CYS A 358 5.74 51.08 53.83
C CYS A 358 6.48 49.80 53.37
N ALA A 359 6.95 48.96 54.31
CA ALA A 359 7.64 47.72 54.01
C ALA A 359 6.73 46.71 53.27
N ALA A 360 7.14 46.32 52.06
CA ALA A 360 6.44 45.41 51.16
C ALA A 360 7.34 44.26 50.70
N GLN A 361 6.70 43.18 50.24
CA GLN A 361 7.37 42.02 49.64
C GLN A 361 7.02 41.95 48.15
N GLY A 362 8.02 41.64 47.33
CA GLY A 362 7.91 41.50 45.88
C GLY A 362 8.73 40.30 45.40
N GLN A 363 8.86 40.17 44.08
CA GLN A 363 9.64 39.09 43.45
C GLN A 363 10.46 39.63 42.28
N THR A 364 11.55 38.95 41.94
CA THR A 364 12.27 39.20 40.68
C THR A 364 11.51 38.58 39.51
N ARG A 365 11.73 39.11 38.30
CA ARG A 365 11.21 38.57 37.05
C ARG A 365 12.29 38.69 35.97
N CYS A 366 12.39 37.70 35.08
CA CYS A 366 13.19 37.86 33.88
C CYS A 366 12.43 38.66 32.80
N VAL A 367 13.08 39.68 32.23
CA VAL A 367 12.58 40.45 31.09
C VAL A 367 13.72 40.71 30.12
N GLY A 368 13.82 39.88 29.07
CA GLY A 368 14.80 40.02 28.00
C GLY A 368 16.26 39.81 28.46
N GLY A 369 16.54 38.68 29.12
CA GLY A 369 17.87 38.38 29.65
C GLY A 369 18.33 39.30 30.79
N GLN A 370 17.39 39.99 31.47
CA GLN A 370 17.68 40.83 32.62
C GLN A 370 16.71 40.56 33.76
N VAL A 371 17.28 40.30 34.95
CA VAL A 371 16.53 40.16 36.20
C VAL A 371 16.09 41.54 36.67
N VAL A 372 14.78 41.79 36.64
CA VAL A 372 14.17 43.03 37.15
C VAL A 372 13.40 42.77 38.44
N GLU A 373 13.51 43.68 39.40
CA GLU A 373 12.76 43.60 40.66
C GLU A 373 11.34 44.11 40.47
N GLN A 374 10.35 43.32 40.89
CA GLN A 374 8.93 43.70 40.93
C GLN A 374 8.48 43.82 42.38
N CYS A 375 8.88 44.92 43.01
CA CYS A 375 8.44 45.32 44.34
C CYS A 375 7.99 46.78 44.32
N THR A 376 6.82 47.06 44.89
CA THR A 376 6.28 48.42 45.07
C THR A 376 6.10 48.65 46.56
N PRO A 377 6.69 49.71 47.14
CA PRO A 377 6.49 50.05 48.54
C PRO A 377 5.00 50.20 48.91
N GLY A 378 4.70 49.99 50.20
CA GLY A 378 3.38 50.21 50.76
C GLY A 378 2.90 51.66 50.64
N ALA A 379 1.60 51.88 50.86
CA ALA A 379 1.02 53.21 50.76
C ALA A 379 1.28 54.06 52.02
N SER A 380 1.61 55.33 51.81
CA SER A 380 1.77 56.35 52.87
C SER A 380 0.55 56.42 53.79
N THR A 381 0.78 56.40 55.10
CA THR A 381 -0.26 56.62 56.11
C THR A 381 -0.48 58.10 56.47
N GLY A 382 0.46 58.99 56.12
CA GLY A 382 0.37 60.43 56.31
C GLY A 382 1.75 61.07 56.50
N PRO A 383 1.87 62.41 56.50
CA PRO A 383 3.16 63.09 56.66
C PRO A 383 3.73 62.91 58.08
N ASP A 384 5.06 62.86 58.17
CA ASP A 384 5.91 62.63 59.35
C ASP A 384 5.89 63.80 60.36
N THR A 385 4.69 64.10 60.85
CA THR A 385 4.40 65.22 61.76
C THR A 385 4.50 64.84 63.24
N VAL A 386 4.60 63.53 63.52
CA VAL A 386 4.93 62.96 64.83
C VAL A 386 6.46 62.83 64.92
N CYS A 387 6.99 62.76 66.14
CA CYS A 387 8.41 62.49 66.38
C CYS A 387 8.50 61.13 67.08
N ASP A 388 8.54 60.06 66.29
CA ASP A 388 8.56 58.66 66.76
C ASP A 388 9.53 57.74 65.98
N GLY A 389 10.16 58.26 64.91
CA GLY A 389 11.13 57.54 64.09
C GLY A 389 10.52 56.60 63.05
N LEU A 390 9.24 56.80 62.69
CA LEU A 390 8.54 56.01 61.66
C LEU A 390 8.30 56.81 60.37
N ASP A 391 8.95 56.37 59.28
CA ASP A 391 8.67 56.79 57.90
C ASP A 391 7.21 56.47 57.55
N SER A 392 6.35 57.48 57.62
CA SER A 392 4.89 57.39 57.47
C SER A 392 4.39 57.88 56.11
N ASP A 393 5.18 58.70 55.40
CA ASP A 393 4.88 59.13 54.03
C ASP A 393 5.67 58.41 52.92
N CYS A 394 6.57 57.50 53.30
CA CYS A 394 7.33 56.60 52.44
C CYS A 394 8.43 57.29 51.59
N ASP A 395 8.93 58.46 52.00
CA ASP A 395 10.02 59.17 51.29
C ASP A 395 11.43 58.61 51.59
N GLY A 396 11.56 57.76 52.60
CA GLY A 396 12.83 57.17 53.06
C GLY A 396 13.54 57.97 54.17
N ARG A 397 12.86 58.95 54.78
CA ARG A 397 13.27 59.70 55.97
C ARG A 397 12.31 59.42 57.12
N THR A 398 12.57 60.03 58.27
CA THR A 398 11.75 59.89 59.47
C THR A 398 11.65 61.23 60.18
N ASP A 399 10.45 61.62 60.61
CA ASP A 399 10.17 62.82 61.40
C ASP A 399 10.55 64.17 60.71
N GLU A 400 10.78 64.22 59.39
CA GLU A 400 11.26 65.43 58.69
C GLU A 400 10.19 66.53 58.56
N SER A 401 8.93 66.15 58.64
CA SER A 401 7.75 67.03 58.69
C SER A 401 7.40 67.48 60.13
N PHE A 402 8.23 67.15 61.13
CA PHE A 402 8.02 67.56 62.51
C PHE A 402 8.18 69.08 62.71
N ALA A 403 7.10 69.74 63.14
CA ALA A 403 7.06 71.18 63.34
C ALA A 403 7.85 71.64 64.59
N ALA A 404 9.15 71.93 64.41
CA ALA A 404 10.03 72.43 65.46
C ALA A 404 9.62 73.83 65.97
N ARG A 405 9.45 73.97 67.30
CA ARG A 405 8.87 75.14 68.00
C ARG A 405 9.92 75.90 68.82
N ASP A 406 9.87 77.22 68.82
CA ASP A 406 10.81 78.06 69.58
C ASP A 406 10.45 78.09 71.08
N THR A 407 11.48 78.22 71.94
CA THR A 407 11.40 78.12 73.41
C THR A 407 12.24 79.22 74.08
N THR A 408 11.95 79.55 75.34
CA THR A 408 12.64 80.63 76.09
C THR A 408 12.87 80.24 77.55
N CYS A 409 14.04 80.55 78.11
CA CYS A 409 14.46 80.13 79.45
C CYS A 409 15.43 81.15 80.08
N GLY A 410 15.45 81.27 81.41
CA GLY A 410 16.28 82.23 82.16
C GLY A 410 15.54 83.50 82.61
N ALA A 411 16.23 84.35 83.39
CA ALA A 411 15.72 85.59 83.98
C ALA A 411 16.79 86.69 83.94
N GLY A 412 16.41 87.96 84.13
CA GLY A 412 17.35 89.09 84.15
C GLY A 412 18.19 89.21 82.87
N ALA A 413 19.48 89.46 83.03
CA ALA A 413 20.46 89.43 81.94
C ALA A 413 20.67 88.01 81.34
N CYS A 414 20.23 86.95 82.03
CA CYS A 414 20.42 85.55 81.64
C CYS A 414 19.27 84.95 80.82
N VAL A 415 18.42 85.74 80.16
CA VAL A 415 17.37 85.23 79.26
C VAL A 415 17.97 84.68 77.95
N ALA A 416 17.70 83.41 77.67
CA ALA A 416 18.09 82.69 76.45
C ALA A 416 16.87 82.24 75.63
N ASN A 417 17.08 82.08 74.33
CA ASN A 417 16.12 81.51 73.39
C ASN A 417 16.65 80.16 72.89
N GLY A 418 15.77 79.17 72.76
CA GLY A 418 16.06 77.83 72.25
C GLY A 418 15.02 77.36 71.24
N ARG A 419 15.12 76.09 70.83
CA ARG A 419 14.15 75.46 69.93
C ARG A 419 14.02 73.96 70.20
N LEU A 420 12.77 73.51 70.29
CA LEU A 420 12.38 72.10 70.37
C LEU A 420 12.42 71.47 68.97
N ARG A 421 13.21 70.43 68.77
CA ARG A 421 13.41 69.73 67.48
C ARG A 421 13.29 68.21 67.67
N CYS A 422 12.90 67.47 66.63
CA CYS A 422 13.02 66.02 66.63
C CYS A 422 14.43 65.61 66.22
N VAL A 423 15.03 64.66 66.95
CA VAL A 423 16.32 64.04 66.63
C VAL A 423 16.21 62.54 66.93
N GLY A 424 16.03 61.73 65.88
CA GLY A 424 15.95 60.26 65.99
C GLY A 424 14.77 59.78 66.83
N GLY A 425 13.54 60.22 66.50
CA GLY A 425 12.32 59.86 67.25
C GLY A 425 12.24 60.43 68.68
N GLN A 426 13.09 61.41 69.04
CA GLN A 426 13.03 62.07 70.35
C GLN A 426 13.02 63.59 70.24
N GLN A 427 12.17 64.25 71.03
CA GLN A 427 12.09 65.70 71.11
C GLN A 427 13.20 66.25 72.03
N VAL A 428 14.04 67.14 71.49
CA VAL A 428 15.18 67.75 72.18
C VAL A 428 15.00 69.27 72.14
N ASP A 429 15.01 69.91 73.31
CA ASP A 429 15.00 71.37 73.45
C ASP A 429 16.43 71.90 73.58
N SER A 430 16.78 72.93 72.80
CA SER A 430 18.10 73.56 72.83
C SER A 430 18.19 74.77 73.76
N CYS A 431 17.17 75.10 74.55
CA CYS A 431 17.21 76.25 75.46
C CYS A 431 18.11 75.98 76.68
N VAL A 432 19.21 76.73 76.78
CA VAL A 432 20.14 76.68 77.92
C VAL A 432 20.48 78.13 78.33
N PRO A 433 20.18 78.57 79.55
CA PRO A 433 20.56 79.90 80.03
C PRO A 433 22.09 80.06 80.10
N PRO A 434 22.64 81.25 79.80
CA PRO A 434 24.05 81.56 80.08
C PRO A 434 24.34 81.51 81.58
N ALA A 435 25.61 81.31 81.95
CA ALA A 435 26.05 81.35 83.33
C ALA A 435 26.08 82.80 83.86
N PRO A 436 25.74 83.04 85.14
CA PRO A 436 25.68 84.38 85.73
C PRO A 436 27.04 85.09 85.79
N GLY A 437 26.99 86.42 85.76
CA GLY A 437 28.07 87.32 85.33
C GLY A 437 28.89 88.00 86.44
N GLY A 438 28.83 87.52 87.68
CA GLY A 438 29.46 88.17 88.84
C GLY A 438 28.46 88.95 89.68
N SER A 439 28.84 89.35 90.89
CA SER A 439 27.93 89.93 91.88
C SER A 439 27.69 91.43 91.71
N ASP A 440 26.52 91.88 92.18
CA ASP A 440 25.98 93.24 92.12
C ASP A 440 26.66 94.22 93.12
N ALA A 441 27.99 94.22 93.14
CA ALA A 441 28.81 95.08 94.00
C ALA A 441 29.05 96.48 93.41
N SER A 442 28.63 96.72 92.16
CA SER A 442 28.62 98.05 91.52
C SER A 442 27.26 98.71 91.77
N CYS A 443 27.21 100.04 91.76
CA CYS A 443 25.97 100.81 91.89
C CYS A 443 25.59 101.34 90.49
N ASP A 444 25.00 100.49 89.65
CA ASP A 444 24.62 100.82 88.26
C ASP A 444 23.24 100.33 87.81
N GLY A 445 22.54 99.55 88.62
CA GLY A 445 21.17 99.07 88.41
C GLY A 445 21.05 97.83 87.52
N VAL A 446 22.11 97.00 87.41
CA VAL A 446 22.14 95.82 86.52
C VAL A 446 22.30 94.50 87.30
N ASP A 447 21.22 93.71 87.31
CA ASP A 447 21.13 92.30 87.74
C ASP A 447 22.19 91.44 87.01
N SER A 448 23.37 91.33 87.61
CA SER A 448 24.56 90.73 86.99
C SER A 448 24.73 89.26 87.40
N ASP A 449 24.24 88.88 88.58
CA ASP A 449 24.24 87.49 89.06
C ASP A 449 22.96 86.70 88.72
N CYS A 450 21.97 87.36 88.13
CA CYS A 450 20.73 86.79 87.62
C CYS A 450 19.80 86.18 88.70
N ASP A 451 19.86 86.66 89.95
CA ASP A 451 18.93 86.30 91.02
C ASP A 451 17.58 87.05 90.94
N GLY A 452 17.55 88.21 90.25
CA GLY A 452 16.38 89.07 90.07
C GLY A 452 16.35 90.33 90.95
N GLN A 453 17.43 90.66 91.64
CA GLN A 453 17.65 91.93 92.37
C GLN A 453 18.66 92.83 91.61
N THR A 454 19.05 93.97 92.19
CA THR A 454 19.99 94.93 91.58
C THR A 454 20.74 95.73 92.65
N ASP A 455 22.05 95.86 92.51
CA ASP A 455 22.97 96.64 93.38
C ASP A 455 23.05 96.19 94.86
N GLU A 456 22.54 95.01 95.26
CA GLU A 456 22.39 94.62 96.68
C GLU A 456 23.71 94.33 97.43
N ASP A 457 24.81 94.10 96.70
CA ASP A 457 26.14 93.84 97.26
C ASP A 457 27.01 95.13 97.42
N PHE A 458 26.43 96.31 97.21
CA PHE A 458 27.15 97.60 97.31
C PHE A 458 27.61 97.96 98.75
N VAL A 459 28.88 98.39 98.88
CA VAL A 459 29.51 98.72 100.19
C VAL A 459 29.82 100.22 100.34
N ALA A 460 29.28 100.84 101.41
CA ALA A 460 29.48 102.24 101.80
C ALA A 460 30.91 102.56 102.29
N SER A 461 31.38 103.80 102.07
CA SER A 461 32.71 104.31 102.46
C SER A 461 32.62 105.65 103.21
N ALA A 462 33.55 105.95 104.13
CA ALA A 462 33.49 107.12 105.01
C ALA A 462 34.09 108.42 104.42
N THR A 463 33.55 109.58 104.82
CA THR A 463 33.89 110.94 104.35
C THR A 463 34.04 111.94 105.52
N ALA A 464 34.64 113.13 105.28
CA ALA A 464 34.87 114.16 106.31
C ALA A 464 34.88 115.58 105.74
N CYS A 465 34.46 116.58 106.54
CA CYS A 465 34.25 117.96 106.08
C CYS A 465 34.30 119.00 107.23
N GLY A 466 34.81 120.22 106.98
CA GLY A 466 34.93 121.33 107.96
C GLY A 466 36.38 121.80 108.21
N VAL A 467 36.56 122.93 108.92
CA VAL A 467 37.85 123.58 109.24
C VAL A 467 37.80 124.10 110.69
N GLY A 468 38.95 124.24 111.37
CA GLY A 468 39.01 124.75 112.75
C GLY A 468 38.23 123.87 113.73
N ALA A 469 37.47 124.49 114.63
CA ALA A 469 36.54 123.80 115.53
C ALA A 469 35.37 123.10 114.80
N CYS A 470 35.14 123.39 113.52
CA CYS A 470 33.94 123.02 112.77
C CYS A 470 34.02 121.68 111.99
N VAL A 471 34.92 120.75 112.32
CA VAL A 471 35.14 119.47 111.60
C VAL A 471 34.12 118.36 111.95
N ALA A 472 33.60 117.66 110.93
CA ALA A 472 32.61 116.58 111.02
C ALA A 472 32.89 115.41 110.04
N GLN A 473 32.11 114.31 110.14
CA GLN A 473 32.24 113.09 109.32
C GLN A 473 30.90 112.58 108.74
N GLY A 474 30.97 111.82 107.65
CA GLY A 474 29.84 111.19 106.93
C GLY A 474 30.20 109.87 106.23
N GLN A 475 29.31 109.36 105.38
CA GLN A 475 29.47 108.14 104.56
C GLN A 475 28.77 108.23 103.19
N SER A 476 29.23 107.43 102.22
CA SER A 476 28.61 107.26 100.90
C SER A 476 27.49 106.22 100.88
N THR A 477 26.51 106.41 99.99
CA THR A 477 25.35 105.50 99.83
C THR A 477 25.02 105.26 98.35
N CYS A 478 24.45 104.09 98.04
CA CYS A 478 23.86 103.78 96.73
C CYS A 478 22.33 103.73 96.86
N VAL A 479 21.61 104.45 96.00
CA VAL A 479 20.14 104.35 95.90
C VAL A 479 19.73 104.42 94.43
N GLY A 480 19.39 103.27 93.84
CA GLY A 480 18.93 103.16 92.45
C GLY A 480 19.99 103.57 91.42
N GLY A 481 21.18 102.92 91.46
CA GLY A 481 22.28 103.21 90.53
C GLY A 481 22.95 104.58 90.67
N ALA A 482 22.81 105.26 91.83
CA ALA A 482 23.41 106.58 92.07
C ALA A 482 24.10 106.71 93.44
N LEU A 483 25.31 107.29 93.42
CA LEU A 483 26.13 107.58 94.60
C LEU A 483 25.75 108.92 95.28
N GLY A 484 25.53 108.89 96.59
CA GLY A 484 25.38 110.07 97.47
C GLY A 484 26.40 110.10 98.61
N ASP A 485 26.54 111.26 99.28
CA ASP A 485 27.39 111.47 100.48
C ASP A 485 26.58 112.24 101.55
N THR A 486 26.93 112.08 102.82
CA THR A 486 26.13 112.49 103.99
C THR A 486 26.84 113.46 104.95
N CYS A 487 28.06 113.92 104.68
CA CYS A 487 28.81 114.83 105.57
C CYS A 487 28.27 116.29 105.56
N GLN A 488 28.17 116.93 106.74
CA GLN A 488 27.93 118.38 106.90
C GLN A 488 28.81 118.99 108.00
N PRO A 489 29.45 120.17 107.81
CA PRO A 489 30.30 120.83 108.81
C PRO A 489 29.57 121.29 110.09
N GLY A 490 30.33 121.46 111.18
CA GLY A 490 29.85 121.91 112.50
C GLY A 490 29.71 123.44 112.67
N PRO A 491 29.12 123.90 113.79
CA PRO A 491 28.95 125.32 114.12
C PRO A 491 30.18 125.93 114.83
N THR A 492 30.30 127.26 114.78
CA THR A 492 31.39 128.06 115.39
C THR A 492 31.30 128.14 116.92
N THR A 493 32.42 128.40 117.60
CA THR A 493 32.55 128.30 119.06
C THR A 493 32.75 129.64 119.79
N GLY A 494 33.32 130.66 119.15
CA GLY A 494 33.65 131.94 119.79
C GLY A 494 33.93 133.09 118.83
N ALA A 495 34.77 134.02 119.29
CA ALA A 495 35.41 135.08 118.51
C ALA A 495 36.76 135.42 119.18
N ASP A 496 37.79 135.60 118.37
CA ASP A 496 39.21 135.56 118.77
C ASP A 496 39.71 136.81 119.55
N ASP A 497 39.19 137.05 120.76
CA ASP A 497 39.51 138.25 121.58
C ASP A 497 40.38 138.03 122.84
N ASP A 498 40.74 136.79 123.19
CA ASP A 498 41.47 136.44 124.42
C ASP A 498 42.91 135.91 124.24
N CYS A 499 43.38 135.76 122.99
CA CYS A 499 44.76 135.39 122.62
C CYS A 499 45.19 134.00 123.15
N ASP A 500 44.37 132.98 122.89
CA ASP A 500 44.56 131.61 123.35
C ASP A 500 45.19 130.66 122.29
N GLY A 501 45.17 131.05 121.02
CA GLY A 501 45.73 130.28 119.90
C GLY A 501 44.75 129.36 119.15
N VAL A 502 43.44 129.52 119.32
CA VAL A 502 42.37 128.76 118.64
C VAL A 502 41.63 129.62 117.61
N ASP A 503 41.29 129.02 116.46
CA ASP A 503 40.38 129.58 115.42
C ASP A 503 38.93 129.30 115.84
N ASP A 504 38.35 130.22 116.61
CA ASP A 504 37.08 129.99 117.33
C ASP A 504 35.86 130.42 116.50
N ASP A 505 36.05 131.26 115.47
CA ASP A 505 35.00 131.65 114.51
C ASP A 505 35.04 130.85 113.18
N CYS A 506 36.00 129.93 113.02
CA CYS A 506 36.20 129.05 111.86
C CYS A 506 36.47 129.80 110.53
N ASP A 507 36.98 131.04 110.54
CA ASP A 507 37.37 131.79 109.32
C ASP A 507 38.75 131.36 108.76
N GLY A 508 39.56 130.67 109.57
CA GLY A 508 40.92 130.24 109.22
C GLY A 508 42.04 131.16 109.72
N ARG A 509 41.76 132.00 110.72
CA ARG A 509 42.72 132.87 111.42
C ARG A 509 42.71 132.60 112.92
N VAL A 510 43.56 133.32 113.66
CA VAL A 510 43.85 133.08 115.07
C VAL A 510 44.24 134.40 115.74
N ASP A 511 43.58 134.75 116.84
CA ASP A 511 43.91 135.82 117.82
C ASP A 511 43.88 137.30 117.30
N GLU A 512 43.17 137.66 116.22
CA GLU A 512 43.38 138.99 115.59
C GLU A 512 42.77 140.23 116.29
N ALA A 513 42.12 140.14 117.45
CA ALA A 513 41.37 141.25 118.07
C ALA A 513 42.03 142.02 119.26
N TRP A 514 43.31 141.76 119.62
CA TRP A 514 43.92 142.17 120.91
C TRP A 514 44.79 143.47 120.95
N ALA A 515 44.96 144.15 122.12
CA ALA A 515 45.62 145.48 122.26
C ALA A 515 46.39 145.81 123.60
N GLN A 516 47.27 146.84 123.63
CA GLN A 516 48.35 147.08 124.65
C GLN A 516 48.48 148.52 125.28
N PRO A 517 48.99 148.71 126.54
CA PRO A 517 49.20 150.04 127.21
C PRO A 517 50.68 150.45 127.65
N PRO A 518 51.00 151.75 127.98
CA PRO A 518 52.39 152.29 128.16
C PRO A 518 52.91 152.60 129.61
N THR A 519 54.22 152.93 129.82
CA THR A 519 54.92 152.97 131.15
C THR A 519 56.06 154.01 131.38
N THR A 520 56.11 154.68 132.55
CA THR A 520 57.10 155.75 132.92
C THR A 520 57.76 155.61 134.33
N CYS A 521 58.77 156.43 134.74
CA CYS A 521 59.53 156.31 136.02
C CYS A 521 60.40 157.56 136.36
N GLY A 522 60.58 158.04 137.63
CA GLY A 522 61.21 159.37 137.88
C GLY A 522 61.94 159.71 139.23
N ARG A 523 62.68 160.86 139.19
CA ARG A 523 63.27 161.77 140.25
C ARG A 523 64.82 161.90 140.47
N GLY A 524 65.38 163.07 140.13
CA GLY A 524 66.78 163.46 140.41
C GLY A 524 67.78 162.91 139.38
N THR A 525 69.01 162.56 139.79
CA THR A 525 69.95 161.79 138.94
C THR A 525 69.45 160.38 138.58
N CYS A 526 68.27 160.00 139.08
CA CYS A 526 67.49 158.85 138.62
C CYS A 526 66.09 159.33 138.20
N ALA A 527 65.94 159.95 137.02
CA ALA A 527 64.63 160.41 136.52
C ALA A 527 64.43 160.16 135.02
N ALA A 528 63.46 159.32 134.67
CA ALA A 528 63.06 159.04 133.29
C ALA A 528 61.63 159.57 133.01
N ASN A 529 61.06 159.14 131.88
CA ASN A 529 59.68 158.74 131.65
C ASN A 529 59.62 158.12 130.23
N GLY A 530 58.72 157.16 129.97
CA GLY A 530 58.61 156.39 128.72
C GLY A 530 57.20 156.44 128.11
#